data_AF-A0A1G2Q2I7-F1
#
_entry.id   AF-A0A1G2Q2I7-F1
#
_cell.length_a   1.000
_cell.length_b   1.000
_cell.length_c   1.000
_cell.angle_alpha   90.00
_cell.angle_beta   90.00
_cell.angle_gamma   90.00
#
_symmetry.space_group_name_H-M   'P 1'
#
loop_
_entity.id
_entity.type
_entity.pdbx_description
1 polymer ?
#
loop_
_entity_poly.entity_id
_entity_poly.type
_entity_poly.pdbx_seq_one_letter_code
_entity_poly.pdbx_strand_id
1 'polypeptide(L)'
;MNVRQLILQKLRNQPSVRAAEVIKITGFSREYVNRFFRALVTEGKLNRLGKANQARYVLEGRKFKKVLVPITTHRKLANQDLREDVVLAEIEHSARALAGVPENVRRIMEYAFTEMLNNAIEHSRSREISVVINRQTASVGFEVTDRGIGIFNNIRQKRKLKGVLEAIQDLLKGKQTTAPRQHSGEGIFFTSKIADVLTIQSSGKKLIFNNVVGDIFIRDIRPARGTKVSFSIGVKSKRNLQKVFKNYSGEAYGFTKTRVGVKLYELSSEYISRSQARRIMSGLEKFKHVTLDFRGVKTVGQGFADEVFRVWQKNHPSITIEPKNMNDNVRFMTKRAQNE
;
A
#
# COMPACT_ATOMS: atom_id res chain seq x y z
N MET A 1 -25.35 39.34 -20.88
CA MET A 1 -25.38 37.93 -20.37
C MET A 1 -25.56 37.95 -18.85
N ASN A 2 -26.63 37.35 -18.31
CA ASN A 2 -26.93 37.41 -16.87
C ASN A 2 -26.12 36.35 -16.11
N VAL A 3 -25.10 36.78 -15.36
CA VAL A 3 -24.19 35.89 -14.60
C VAL A 3 -24.95 34.98 -13.63
N ARG A 4 -26.02 35.49 -13.01
CA ARG A 4 -26.85 34.73 -12.06
C ARG A 4 -27.57 33.57 -12.75
N GLN A 5 -28.18 33.82 -13.92
CA GLN A 5 -28.84 32.78 -14.70
C GLN A 5 -27.85 31.74 -15.21
N LEU A 6 -26.65 32.16 -15.65
CA LEU A 6 -25.60 31.25 -16.08
C LEU A 6 -25.16 30.31 -14.95
N ILE A 7 -24.97 30.82 -13.73
CA ILE A 7 -24.60 30.01 -12.55
C ILE A 7 -25.68 28.94 -12.30
N LEU A 8 -26.96 29.33 -12.27
CA LEU A 8 -28.07 28.42 -12.03
C LEU A 8 -28.24 27.39 -13.16
N GLN A 9 -28.09 27.81 -14.41
CA GLN A 9 -28.16 26.93 -15.58
C GLN A 9 -27.03 25.89 -15.56
N LYS A 10 -25.80 26.28 -15.25
CA LYS A 10 -24.71 25.32 -15.06
C LYS A 10 -25.02 24.35 -13.93
N LEU A 11 -25.53 24.81 -12.79
CA LEU A 11 -25.88 23.92 -11.69
C LEU A 11 -27.06 22.99 -11.98
N ARG A 12 -27.88 23.29 -13.00
CA ARG A 12 -28.87 22.33 -13.52
C ARG A 12 -28.17 21.16 -14.23
N ASN A 13 -27.11 21.44 -15.01
CA ASN A 13 -26.42 20.48 -15.89
C ASN A 13 -25.21 19.76 -15.25
N GLN A 14 -24.58 20.34 -14.22
CA GLN A 14 -23.42 19.77 -13.52
C GLN A 14 -23.59 19.84 -11.99
N PRO A 15 -23.02 18.90 -11.22
CA PRO A 15 -23.29 18.78 -9.79
C PRO A 15 -22.69 19.90 -8.93
N SER A 16 -21.71 20.64 -9.46
CA SER A 16 -21.09 21.78 -8.79
C SER A 16 -20.48 22.74 -9.81
N VAL A 17 -20.30 24.00 -9.45
CA VAL A 17 -19.63 25.01 -10.29
C VAL A 17 -18.52 25.71 -9.50
N ARG A 18 -17.38 25.96 -10.14
CA ARG A 18 -16.34 26.86 -9.61
C ARG A 18 -16.49 28.27 -10.17
N ALA A 19 -16.13 29.28 -9.37
CA ALA A 19 -16.11 30.68 -9.84
C ALA A 19 -15.21 30.87 -11.07
N ALA A 20 -14.08 30.17 -11.14
CA ALA A 20 -13.15 30.20 -12.29
C ALA A 20 -13.80 29.75 -13.61
N GLU A 21 -14.75 28.81 -13.58
CA GLU A 21 -15.47 28.37 -14.78
C GLU A 21 -16.38 29.47 -15.32
N VAL A 22 -17.03 30.21 -14.41
CA VAL A 22 -17.92 31.33 -14.78
C VAL A 22 -17.10 32.51 -15.27
N ILE A 23 -15.96 32.80 -14.65
CA ILE A 23 -15.01 33.82 -15.11
C ILE A 23 -14.52 33.51 -16.52
N LYS A 24 -14.12 32.27 -16.79
CA LYS A 24 -13.62 31.85 -18.12
C LYS A 24 -14.67 32.02 -19.23
N ILE A 25 -15.95 31.81 -18.92
CA ILE A 25 -17.05 31.91 -19.90
C ILE A 25 -17.52 33.35 -20.07
N THR A 26 -17.51 34.14 -18.99
CA THR A 26 -18.08 35.50 -18.99
C THR A 26 -17.06 36.58 -19.32
N GLY A 27 -15.76 36.32 -19.12
CA GLY A 27 -14.69 37.32 -19.23
C GLY A 27 -14.69 38.38 -18.12
N PHE A 28 -15.60 38.32 -17.15
CA PHE A 28 -15.70 39.31 -16.07
C PHE A 28 -14.65 39.13 -14.98
N SER A 29 -14.37 40.21 -14.23
CA SER A 29 -13.44 40.19 -13.11
C SER A 29 -13.88 39.21 -12.02
N ARG A 30 -12.89 38.72 -11.29
CA ARG A 30 -13.08 37.73 -10.23
C ARG A 30 -13.98 38.27 -9.12
N GLU A 31 -13.84 39.53 -8.77
CA GLU A 31 -14.59 40.24 -7.74
C GLU A 31 -16.07 40.33 -8.16
N TYR A 32 -16.32 40.69 -9.42
CA TYR A 32 -17.65 40.81 -9.98
C TYR A 32 -18.41 39.47 -9.97
N VAL A 33 -17.77 38.39 -10.42
CA VAL A 33 -18.39 37.04 -10.40
C VAL A 33 -18.61 36.53 -8.97
N ASN A 34 -17.65 36.76 -8.06
CA ASN A 34 -17.80 36.32 -6.67
C ASN A 34 -18.91 37.05 -5.92
N ARG A 35 -19.23 38.30 -6.29
CA ARG A 35 -20.39 39.01 -5.74
C ARG A 35 -21.70 38.25 -5.97
N PHE A 36 -21.91 37.70 -7.17
CA PHE A 36 -23.11 36.90 -7.47
C PHE A 36 -23.14 35.58 -6.71
N PHE A 37 -22.00 34.89 -6.55
CA PHE A 37 -21.93 33.69 -5.73
C PHE A 37 -22.22 33.99 -4.25
N ARG A 38 -21.71 35.10 -3.70
CA ARG A 38 -22.01 35.53 -2.33
C ARG A 38 -23.49 35.85 -2.15
N ALA A 39 -24.08 36.60 -3.08
CA ALA A 39 -25.51 36.91 -3.04
C ALA A 39 -26.36 35.63 -3.05
N LEU A 40 -26.08 34.69 -3.97
CA LEU A 40 -26.80 33.42 -4.06
C LEU A 40 -26.61 32.49 -2.86
N VAL A 41 -25.48 32.57 -2.15
CA VAL A 41 -25.26 31.86 -0.88
C VAL A 41 -26.02 32.53 0.26
N THR A 42 -26.04 33.86 0.30
CA THR A 42 -26.75 34.65 1.33
C THR A 42 -28.27 34.46 1.20
N GLU A 43 -28.76 34.32 -0.03
CA GLU A 43 -30.16 34.02 -0.35
C GLU A 43 -30.56 32.55 -0.09
N GLY A 44 -29.69 31.73 0.52
CA GLY A 44 -29.90 30.30 0.74
C GLY A 44 -29.68 29.44 -0.50
N LYS A 45 -29.99 29.94 -1.71
CA LYS A 45 -30.04 29.17 -2.97
C LYS A 45 -28.80 28.32 -3.28
N LEU A 46 -27.62 28.68 -2.77
CA LEU A 46 -26.38 27.92 -2.95
C LEU A 46 -25.67 27.59 -1.63
N ASN A 47 -25.06 26.42 -1.59
CA ASN A 47 -24.10 26.04 -0.55
C ASN A 47 -22.65 26.09 -1.07
N ARG A 48 -21.74 26.60 -0.24
CA ARG A 48 -20.30 26.67 -0.54
C ARG A 48 -19.56 25.48 0.06
N LEU A 49 -18.82 24.75 -0.77
CA LEU A 49 -17.97 23.61 -0.39
C LEU A 49 -16.49 23.95 -0.62
N GLY A 50 -15.68 23.90 0.43
CA GLY A 50 -14.23 24.16 0.38
C GLY A 50 -13.83 25.64 0.59
N LYS A 51 -12.53 25.88 0.78
CA LYS A 51 -11.95 27.21 1.07
C LYS A 51 -11.23 27.81 -0.14
N ALA A 52 -11.19 29.15 -0.19
CA ALA A 52 -10.45 29.96 -1.17
C ALA A 52 -10.62 29.51 -2.65
N ASN A 53 -9.51 29.30 -3.37
CA ASN A 53 -9.48 29.00 -4.81
C ASN A 53 -10.05 27.62 -5.17
N GLN A 54 -10.31 26.76 -4.18
CA GLN A 54 -10.88 25.43 -4.37
C GLN A 54 -12.39 25.39 -4.08
N ALA A 55 -13.00 26.54 -3.73
CA ALA A 55 -14.42 26.62 -3.42
C ALA A 55 -15.29 26.19 -4.62
N ARG A 56 -16.22 25.28 -4.35
CA ARG A 56 -17.26 24.83 -5.27
C ARG A 56 -18.62 25.25 -4.72
N TYR A 57 -19.52 25.64 -5.60
CA TYR A 57 -20.89 26.02 -5.23
C TYR A 57 -21.88 24.99 -5.76
N VAL A 58 -22.93 24.72 -4.98
CA VAL A 58 -23.97 23.71 -5.29
C VAL A 58 -25.36 24.28 -4.96
N LEU A 59 -26.42 23.82 -5.64
CA LEU A 59 -27.81 24.21 -5.34
C LEU A 59 -28.27 23.69 -3.98
N GLU A 60 -28.98 24.53 -3.23
CA GLU A 60 -29.70 24.16 -2.01
C GLU A 60 -30.87 23.21 -2.32
N GLY A 61 -31.17 22.27 -1.43
CA GLY A 61 -32.31 21.35 -1.58
C GLY A 61 -32.10 20.13 -2.49
N ARG A 62 -31.06 20.08 -3.34
CA ARG A 62 -30.65 18.80 -3.96
C ARG A 62 -30.13 17.89 -2.85
N LYS A 63 -30.94 16.89 -2.46
CA LYS A 63 -30.50 15.69 -1.72
C LYS A 63 -29.48 14.94 -2.60
N PHE A 64 -28.28 15.47 -2.70
CA PHE A 64 -27.16 14.69 -3.17
C PHE A 64 -27.01 13.55 -2.18
N LYS A 65 -27.16 12.30 -2.64
CA LYS A 65 -26.30 11.22 -2.14
C LYS A 65 -24.92 11.85 -2.10
N LYS A 66 -24.41 12.18 -0.90
CA LYS A 66 -23.21 12.99 -0.67
C LYS A 66 -22.21 12.70 -1.79
N VAL A 67 -22.11 13.59 -2.78
CA VAL A 67 -21.06 13.45 -3.79
C VAL A 67 -19.80 13.72 -3.00
N LEU A 68 -19.16 12.63 -2.58
CA LEU A 68 -17.88 12.64 -1.90
C LEU A 68 -16.89 13.26 -2.89
N VAL A 69 -16.72 14.58 -2.80
CA VAL A 69 -15.67 15.28 -3.51
C VAL A 69 -14.36 14.66 -3.06
N PRO A 70 -13.42 14.35 -3.97
CA PRO A 70 -12.13 13.84 -3.56
C PRO A 70 -11.48 14.77 -2.54
N ILE A 71 -11.10 14.22 -1.39
CA ILE A 71 -10.46 14.97 -0.30
C ILE A 71 -9.02 14.51 -0.22
N THR A 72 -8.09 15.45 -0.31
CA THR A 72 -6.68 15.22 -0.05
C THR A 72 -6.25 16.11 1.10
N THR A 73 -5.72 15.48 2.15
CA THR A 73 -5.16 16.17 3.31
C THR A 73 -3.68 15.87 3.36
N HIS A 74 -2.86 16.91 3.40
CA HIS A 74 -1.41 16.79 3.48
C HIS A 74 -0.93 17.34 4.83
N ARG A 75 -0.06 16.60 5.51
CA ARG A 75 0.62 17.03 6.72
C ARG A 75 2.12 16.73 6.60
N LYS A 76 2.92 17.66 7.11
CA LYS A 76 4.34 17.47 7.35
C LYS A 76 4.55 17.40 8.85
N LEU A 77 5.25 16.37 9.28
CA LEU A 77 5.45 16.02 10.68
C LEU A 77 6.95 16.08 10.98
N ALA A 78 7.32 16.82 12.02
CA ALA A 78 8.67 16.71 12.58
C ALA A 78 8.80 15.33 13.22
N ASN A 79 9.88 14.60 12.92
CA ASN A 79 10.14 13.28 13.48
C ASN A 79 10.92 13.42 14.81
N GLN A 80 10.29 14.08 15.77
CA GLN A 80 10.78 14.29 17.14
C GLN A 80 9.63 13.96 18.07
N ASP A 81 9.79 12.92 18.89
CA ASP A 81 8.76 12.39 19.80
C ASP A 81 7.40 12.15 19.13
N LEU A 82 7.44 11.84 17.82
CA LEU A 82 6.25 11.62 17.02
C LEU A 82 5.66 10.25 17.38
N ARG A 83 4.36 10.24 17.67
CA ARG A 83 3.59 9.01 17.89
C ARG A 83 2.51 8.84 16.84
N GLU A 84 2.43 7.64 16.29
CA GLU A 84 1.52 7.28 15.22
C GLU A 84 0.04 7.33 15.65
N ASP A 85 -0.25 6.98 16.89
CA ASP A 85 -1.61 6.97 17.46
C ASP A 85 -2.18 8.39 17.60
N VAL A 86 -1.36 9.33 18.07
CA VAL A 86 -1.72 10.76 18.16
C VAL A 86 -1.99 11.33 16.77
N VAL A 87 -1.09 11.07 15.81
CA VAL A 87 -1.25 11.53 14.43
C VAL A 87 -2.51 10.94 13.78
N LEU A 88 -2.81 9.67 14.04
CA LEU A 88 -4.03 9.03 13.56
C LEU A 88 -5.28 9.71 14.14
N ALA A 89 -5.34 9.93 15.46
CA ALA A 89 -6.47 10.60 16.11
C ALA A 89 -6.69 12.02 15.55
N GLU A 90 -5.62 12.79 15.34
CA GLU A 90 -5.70 14.10 14.70
C GLU A 90 -6.23 14.02 13.26
N ILE A 91 -5.81 13.02 12.50
CA ILE A 91 -6.30 12.77 11.15
C ILE A 91 -7.78 12.40 11.20
N GLU A 92 -8.23 11.56 12.11
CA GLU A 92 -9.64 11.18 12.22
C GLU A 92 -10.54 12.36 12.58
N HIS A 93 -10.11 13.20 13.52
CA HIS A 93 -10.85 14.39 13.93
C HIS A 93 -10.86 15.47 12.83
N SER A 94 -9.75 15.65 12.11
CA SER A 94 -9.63 16.70 11.09
C SER A 94 -10.08 16.27 9.69
N ALA A 95 -10.05 14.97 9.39
CA ALA A 95 -10.30 14.44 8.06
C ALA A 95 -11.74 13.92 7.94
N ARG A 96 -12.56 14.70 7.24
CA ARG A 96 -13.77 14.21 6.56
C ARG A 96 -13.48 13.04 5.59
N ALA A 97 -12.21 12.70 5.33
CA ALA A 97 -11.77 11.65 4.43
C ALA A 97 -12.29 10.25 4.81
N LEU A 98 -12.46 9.97 6.11
CA LEU A 98 -12.99 8.69 6.60
C LEU A 98 -14.51 8.71 6.86
N ALA A 99 -15.17 9.86 6.66
CA ALA A 99 -16.60 9.98 6.88
C ALA A 99 -17.40 9.07 5.92
N GLY A 100 -18.25 8.21 6.49
CA GLY A 100 -19.07 7.26 5.74
C GLY A 100 -18.29 6.10 5.12
N VAL A 101 -17.04 5.89 5.49
CA VAL A 101 -16.29 4.67 5.17
C VAL A 101 -16.79 3.53 6.08
N PRO A 102 -17.09 2.33 5.54
CA PRO A 102 -17.48 1.19 6.36
C PRO A 102 -16.44 0.83 7.42
N GLU A 103 -16.91 0.34 8.56
CA GLU A 103 -16.09 0.04 9.73
C GLU A 103 -14.92 -0.91 9.41
N ASN A 104 -15.16 -1.95 8.60
CA ASN A 104 -14.09 -2.89 8.22
C ASN A 104 -12.98 -2.19 7.42
N VAL A 105 -13.32 -1.27 6.53
CA VAL A 105 -12.35 -0.51 5.73
C VAL A 105 -11.63 0.53 6.60
N ARG A 106 -12.34 1.13 7.55
CA ARG A 106 -11.76 2.06 8.52
C ARG A 106 -10.67 1.38 9.36
N ARG A 107 -10.97 0.24 9.97
CA ARG A 107 -9.99 -0.55 10.75
C ARG A 107 -8.77 -0.96 9.93
N ILE A 108 -8.97 -1.31 8.66
CA ILE A 108 -7.86 -1.64 7.76
C ILE A 108 -6.98 -0.40 7.51
N MET A 109 -7.60 0.76 7.28
CA MET A 109 -6.88 2.03 7.11
C MET A 109 -6.11 2.42 8.37
N GLU A 110 -6.73 2.34 9.56
CA GLU A 110 -6.10 2.62 10.85
C GLU A 110 -4.88 1.74 11.08
N TYR A 111 -5.05 0.41 10.96
CA TYR A 111 -3.96 -0.56 11.11
C TYR A 111 -2.82 -0.27 10.11
N ALA A 112 -3.14 -0.19 8.82
CA ALA A 112 -2.12 -0.02 7.78
C ALA A 112 -1.39 1.33 7.93
N PHE A 113 -2.11 2.39 8.27
CA PHE A 113 -1.51 3.72 8.46
C PHE A 113 -0.56 3.73 9.64
N THR A 114 -1.01 3.21 10.78
CA THR A 114 -0.23 3.08 12.03
C THR A 114 1.07 2.32 11.76
N GLU A 115 0.97 1.14 11.16
CA GLU A 115 2.15 0.33 10.82
C GLU A 115 3.12 1.07 9.89
N MET A 116 2.62 1.74 8.84
CA MET A 116 3.50 2.41 7.88
C MET A 116 4.12 3.70 8.43
N LEU A 117 3.40 4.45 9.25
CA LEU A 117 3.92 5.63 9.92
C LEU A 117 4.95 5.25 10.99
N ASN A 118 4.66 4.23 11.80
CA ASN A 118 5.59 3.76 12.81
C ASN A 118 6.92 3.28 12.19
N ASN A 119 6.84 2.50 11.10
CA ASN A 119 8.04 2.12 10.33
C ASN A 119 8.84 3.34 9.84
N ALA A 120 8.18 4.43 9.44
CA ALA A 120 8.87 5.66 9.04
C ALA A 120 9.52 6.36 10.24
N ILE A 121 8.85 6.44 11.39
CA ILE A 121 9.37 7.05 12.62
C ILE A 121 10.64 6.32 13.08
N GLU A 122 10.54 4.99 13.24
CA GLU A 122 11.58 4.17 13.88
C GLU A 122 12.79 3.89 12.98
N HIS A 123 12.58 3.81 11.66
CA HIS A 123 13.60 3.25 10.76
C HIS A 123 14.10 4.22 9.70
N SER A 124 13.40 5.32 9.42
CA SER A 124 13.85 6.24 8.36
C SER A 124 15.10 7.02 8.76
N ARG A 125 15.26 7.39 10.05
CA ARG A 125 16.20 8.42 10.51
C ARG A 125 16.01 9.78 9.80
N SER A 126 14.82 10.01 9.24
CA SER A 126 14.45 11.29 8.62
C SER A 126 14.09 12.30 9.70
N ARG A 127 14.39 13.59 9.48
CA ARG A 127 13.94 14.70 10.36
C ARG A 127 12.48 15.06 10.16
N GLU A 128 11.95 14.82 8.96
CA GLU A 128 10.57 15.13 8.57
C GLU A 128 9.95 13.90 7.91
N ILE A 129 8.67 13.68 8.20
CA ILE A 129 7.81 12.69 7.56
C ILE A 129 6.60 13.42 6.96
N SER A 130 6.29 13.14 5.71
CA SER A 130 5.15 13.68 5.00
C SER A 130 4.05 12.62 4.91
N VAL A 131 2.85 12.98 5.37
CA VAL A 131 1.65 12.14 5.32
C VAL A 131 0.62 12.78 4.40
N VAL A 132 0.08 12.00 3.47
CA VAL A 132 -1.03 12.39 2.61
C VAL A 132 -2.17 11.40 2.81
N ILE A 133 -3.37 11.86 3.17
CA ILE A 133 -4.58 11.05 3.18
C ILE A 133 -5.41 11.41 1.96
N ASN A 134 -5.83 10.40 1.20
CA ASN A 134 -6.60 10.56 -0.02
C ASN A 134 -7.91 9.80 0.05
N ARG A 135 -9.02 10.51 -0.07
CA ARG A 135 -10.36 9.94 -0.28
C ARG A 135 -10.80 10.23 -1.70
N GLN A 136 -11.02 9.19 -2.49
CA GLN A 136 -11.68 9.27 -3.80
C GLN A 136 -13.11 8.74 -3.68
N THR A 137 -13.91 8.76 -4.76
CA THR A 137 -15.28 8.23 -4.72
C THR A 137 -15.32 6.73 -4.37
N ALA A 138 -14.46 5.94 -5.03
CA ALA A 138 -14.47 4.48 -4.92
C ALA A 138 -13.37 3.90 -4.00
N SER A 139 -12.39 4.71 -3.59
CA SER A 139 -11.25 4.27 -2.79
C SER A 139 -10.88 5.26 -1.70
N VAL A 140 -10.15 4.75 -0.72
CA VAL A 140 -9.50 5.52 0.32
C VAL A 140 -8.07 5.00 0.45
N GLY A 141 -7.14 5.86 0.85
CA GLY A 141 -5.75 5.50 0.95
C GLY A 141 -4.91 6.58 1.57
N PHE A 142 -3.62 6.30 1.69
CA PHE A 142 -2.65 7.23 2.24
C PHE A 142 -1.30 7.09 1.55
N GLU A 143 -0.46 8.10 1.73
CA GLU A 143 0.96 8.05 1.43
C GLU A 143 1.76 8.47 2.67
N VAL A 144 2.79 7.70 3.02
CA VAL A 144 3.80 8.05 4.02
C VAL A 144 5.13 8.18 3.30
N THR A 145 5.76 9.34 3.41
CA THR A 145 7.04 9.64 2.73
C THR A 145 8.05 10.19 3.72
N ASP A 146 9.22 9.55 3.81
CA ASP A 146 10.39 10.04 4.52
C ASP A 146 11.53 10.38 3.55
N ARG A 147 12.52 11.13 4.02
CA ARG A 147 13.76 11.45 3.27
C ARG A 147 15.00 10.83 3.93
N GLY A 148 14.79 9.69 4.58
CA GLY A 148 15.75 8.99 5.38
C GLY A 148 16.67 8.06 4.59
N ILE A 149 17.15 7.01 5.26
CA ILE A 149 18.03 5.97 4.72
C ILE A 149 17.39 5.18 3.55
N GLY A 150 16.07 5.04 3.58
CA GLY A 150 15.30 4.20 2.68
C GLY A 150 15.23 2.74 3.13
N ILE A 151 14.04 2.14 3.04
CA ILE A 151 13.71 0.80 3.55
C ILE A 151 14.62 -0.29 2.99
N PHE A 152 14.83 -0.32 1.68
CA PHE A 152 15.65 -1.39 1.07
C PHE A 152 17.13 -1.24 1.44
N ASN A 153 17.63 -0.02 1.56
CA ASN A 153 18.99 0.22 2.03
C ASN A 153 19.16 -0.16 3.50
N ASN A 154 18.17 0.17 4.35
CA ASN A 154 18.17 -0.21 5.76
C ASN A 154 18.20 -1.74 5.94
N ILE A 155 17.32 -2.45 5.23
CA ILE A 155 17.30 -3.92 5.24
C ILE A 155 18.63 -4.48 4.71
N ARG A 156 19.11 -3.98 3.57
CA ARG A 156 20.39 -4.40 2.97
C ARG A 156 21.55 -4.29 3.96
N GLN A 157 21.68 -3.15 4.64
CA GLN A 157 22.76 -2.93 5.60
C GLN A 157 22.63 -3.84 6.83
N LYS A 158 21.46 -3.89 7.46
CA LYS A 158 21.25 -4.68 8.68
C LYS A 158 21.34 -6.19 8.44
N ARG A 159 21.02 -6.66 7.23
CA ARG A 159 21.08 -8.07 6.83
C ARG A 159 22.34 -8.44 6.04
N LYS A 160 23.27 -7.49 5.81
CA LYS A 160 24.50 -7.67 5.02
C LYS A 160 24.23 -8.26 3.63
N LEU A 161 23.18 -7.81 2.96
CA LEU A 161 22.77 -8.29 1.63
C LEU A 161 23.57 -7.60 0.53
N LYS A 162 23.76 -8.28 -0.60
CA LYS A 162 24.61 -7.81 -1.71
C LYS A 162 23.98 -6.68 -2.50
N GLY A 163 22.65 -6.55 -2.47
CA GLY A 163 21.94 -5.58 -3.30
C GLY A 163 20.53 -5.24 -2.84
N VAL A 164 19.94 -4.25 -3.50
CA VAL A 164 18.57 -3.79 -3.25
C VAL A 164 17.55 -4.89 -3.57
N LEU A 165 17.78 -5.68 -4.62
CA LEU A 165 16.88 -6.77 -5.00
C LEU A 165 16.83 -7.86 -3.93
N GLU A 166 17.97 -8.23 -3.35
CA GLU A 166 18.01 -9.18 -2.23
C GLU A 166 17.26 -8.62 -1.01
N ALA A 167 17.35 -7.32 -0.74
CA ALA A 167 16.57 -6.68 0.32
C ALA A 167 15.06 -6.72 0.06
N ILE A 168 14.62 -6.56 -1.19
CA ILE A 168 13.22 -6.73 -1.60
C ILE A 168 12.78 -8.18 -1.38
N GLN A 169 13.59 -9.14 -1.83
CA GLN A 169 13.34 -10.57 -1.68
C GLN A 169 13.22 -10.97 -0.20
N ASP A 170 14.10 -10.46 0.66
CA ASP A 170 14.02 -10.66 2.11
C ASP A 170 12.71 -10.11 2.68
N LEU A 171 12.37 -8.85 2.35
CA LEU A 171 11.12 -8.20 2.78
C LEU A 171 9.88 -9.02 2.39
N LEU A 172 9.87 -9.62 1.20
CA LEU A 172 8.75 -10.39 0.67
C LEU A 172 8.45 -11.67 1.46
N LYS A 173 9.42 -12.23 2.18
CA LYS A 173 9.23 -13.44 3.00
C LYS A 173 8.38 -13.20 4.25
N GLY A 174 8.26 -11.93 4.67
CA GLY A 174 7.58 -11.56 5.91
C GLY A 174 8.38 -11.89 7.17
N LYS A 175 7.88 -11.44 8.33
CA LYS A 175 8.47 -11.63 9.66
C LYS A 175 9.89 -11.07 9.74
N GLN A 176 10.15 -10.05 8.93
CA GLN A 176 11.44 -9.42 8.83
C GLN A 176 11.48 -8.22 9.76
N THR A 177 11.91 -8.49 10.98
CA THR A 177 12.28 -7.44 11.92
C THR A 177 13.80 -7.38 12.03
N THR A 178 14.30 -6.16 12.09
CA THR A 178 15.71 -5.89 12.39
C THR A 178 15.93 -5.54 13.86
N ALA A 179 14.85 -5.54 14.66
CA ALA A 179 14.83 -5.39 16.11
C ALA A 179 13.74 -6.32 16.72
N PRO A 180 14.00 -7.64 16.81
CA PRO A 180 12.99 -8.64 17.17
C PRO A 180 12.36 -8.49 18.56
N ARG A 181 13.05 -7.80 19.47
CA ARG A 181 12.55 -7.53 20.84
C ARG A 181 11.56 -6.37 20.91
N GLN A 182 11.50 -5.53 19.88
CA GLN A 182 10.68 -4.30 19.86
C GLN A 182 9.60 -4.36 18.78
N HIS A 183 9.85 -5.06 17.66
CA HIS A 183 8.88 -5.18 16.56
C HIS A 183 8.78 -6.61 16.06
N SER A 184 7.56 -7.07 15.80
CA SER A 184 7.27 -8.39 15.23
C SER A 184 7.78 -8.52 13.78
N GLY A 185 7.96 -7.40 13.06
CA GLY A 185 8.36 -7.40 11.64
C GLY A 185 7.26 -7.85 10.70
N GLU A 186 6.01 -7.72 11.15
CA GLU A 186 4.81 -8.23 10.47
C GLU A 186 3.98 -7.13 9.82
N GLY A 187 4.15 -5.88 10.26
CA GLY A 187 3.38 -4.71 9.82
C GLY A 187 3.31 -4.54 8.31
N ILE A 188 4.46 -4.46 7.64
CA ILE A 188 4.55 -4.36 6.18
C ILE A 188 3.95 -5.59 5.50
N PHE A 189 4.23 -6.78 6.04
CA PHE A 189 3.73 -8.02 5.46
C PHE A 189 2.20 -8.04 5.46
N PHE A 190 1.56 -7.83 6.61
CA PHE A 190 0.10 -7.86 6.70
C PHE A 190 -0.56 -6.69 5.96
N THR A 191 0.03 -5.50 6.03
CA THR A 191 -0.40 -4.35 5.22
C THR A 191 -0.38 -4.68 3.73
N SER A 192 0.66 -5.39 3.25
CA SER A 192 0.76 -5.83 1.85
C SER A 192 -0.31 -6.84 1.44
N LYS A 193 -0.85 -7.63 2.37
CA LYS A 193 -1.91 -8.64 2.11
C LYS A 193 -3.32 -8.05 2.20
N ILE A 194 -3.52 -7.05 3.05
CA ILE A 194 -4.84 -6.46 3.29
C ILE A 194 -5.17 -5.30 2.33
N ALA A 195 -4.17 -4.62 1.76
CA ALA A 195 -4.38 -3.58 0.77
C ALA A 195 -5.07 -4.13 -0.50
N ASP A 196 -5.74 -3.27 -1.28
CA ASP A 196 -5.99 -3.60 -2.70
C ASP A 196 -4.71 -3.36 -3.50
N VAL A 197 -4.05 -2.22 -3.26
CA VAL A 197 -2.71 -1.94 -3.78
C VAL A 197 -1.85 -1.32 -2.68
N LEU A 198 -0.67 -1.91 -2.44
CA LEU A 198 0.41 -1.32 -1.65
C LEU A 198 1.62 -1.11 -2.57
N THR A 199 2.22 0.06 -2.51
CA THR A 199 3.43 0.40 -3.25
C THR A 199 4.51 0.88 -2.29
N ILE A 200 5.74 0.40 -2.45
CA ILE A 200 6.92 0.85 -1.71
C ILE A 200 7.97 1.31 -2.73
N GLN A 201 8.38 2.57 -2.65
CA GLN A 201 9.39 3.18 -3.51
C GLN A 201 10.60 3.57 -2.66
N SER A 202 11.77 3.04 -3.01
CA SER A 202 13.04 3.35 -2.35
C SER A 202 14.19 2.89 -3.24
N SER A 203 15.35 3.54 -3.13
CA SER A 203 16.62 3.02 -3.69
C SER A 203 16.56 2.64 -5.17
N GLY A 204 15.82 3.43 -5.98
CA GLY A 204 15.66 3.19 -7.42
C GLY A 204 14.72 2.05 -7.80
N LYS A 205 14.02 1.44 -6.83
CA LYS A 205 13.05 0.36 -7.06
C LYS A 205 11.66 0.75 -6.56
N LYS A 206 10.65 0.23 -7.26
CA LYS A 206 9.23 0.28 -6.89
C LYS A 206 8.71 -1.14 -6.76
N LEU A 207 8.40 -1.54 -5.54
CA LEU A 207 7.70 -2.79 -5.22
C LEU A 207 6.20 -2.52 -5.15
N ILE A 208 5.41 -3.31 -5.86
CA ILE A 208 3.96 -3.16 -5.96
C ILE A 208 3.30 -4.48 -5.60
N PHE A 209 2.50 -4.48 -4.54
CA PHE A 209 1.59 -5.55 -4.20
C PHE A 209 0.22 -5.17 -4.77
N ASN A 210 -0.24 -5.87 -5.81
CA ASN A 210 -1.55 -5.64 -6.40
C ASN A 210 -2.45 -6.84 -6.14
N ASN A 211 -3.24 -6.76 -5.07
CA ASN A 211 -4.13 -7.83 -4.65
C ASN A 211 -5.47 -7.83 -5.42
N VAL A 212 -5.70 -6.87 -6.33
CA VAL A 212 -6.84 -6.89 -7.26
C VAL A 212 -6.59 -7.90 -8.38
N VAL A 213 -5.38 -7.90 -8.94
CA VAL A 213 -4.95 -8.90 -9.94
C VAL A 213 -4.29 -10.13 -9.31
N GLY A 214 -3.88 -10.03 -8.04
CA GLY A 214 -3.25 -11.12 -7.30
C GLY A 214 -1.79 -11.35 -7.65
N ASP A 215 -1.03 -10.28 -7.90
CA ASP A 215 0.38 -10.36 -8.33
C ASP A 215 1.26 -9.28 -7.67
N ILE A 216 2.58 -9.50 -7.72
CA ILE A 216 3.62 -8.64 -7.17
C ILE A 216 4.56 -8.21 -8.28
N PHE A 217 4.80 -6.90 -8.38
CA PHE A 217 5.67 -6.33 -9.41
C PHE A 217 6.85 -5.59 -8.79
N ILE A 218 8.00 -5.72 -9.43
CA ILE A 218 9.21 -4.93 -9.12
C ILE A 218 9.56 -4.16 -10.38
N ARG A 219 9.72 -2.84 -10.26
CA ARG A 219 10.09 -1.96 -11.37
C ARG A 219 11.24 -1.05 -11.00
N ASP A 220 12.06 -0.73 -11.98
CA ASP A 220 13.05 0.32 -11.87
C ASP A 220 12.37 1.68 -11.99
N ILE A 221 12.78 2.59 -11.13
CA ILE A 221 12.32 3.98 -11.10
C ILE A 221 13.53 4.91 -10.90
N ARG A 222 13.34 6.19 -11.21
CA ARG A 222 14.34 7.20 -10.86
C ARG A 222 14.62 7.14 -9.34
N PRO A 223 15.89 7.02 -8.92
CA PRO A 223 16.23 7.00 -7.50
C PRO A 223 15.73 8.26 -6.79
N ALA A 224 15.17 8.06 -5.60
CA ALA A 224 14.78 9.12 -4.68
C ALA A 224 15.31 8.77 -3.29
N ARG A 225 15.60 9.79 -2.50
CA ARG A 225 16.06 9.63 -1.11
C ARG A 225 14.89 9.23 -0.21
N GLY A 226 15.15 8.35 0.75
CA GLY A 226 14.17 7.86 1.71
C GLY A 226 13.24 6.80 1.16
N THR A 227 12.05 6.68 1.74
CA THR A 227 10.99 5.76 1.31
C THR A 227 9.68 6.48 1.13
N LYS A 228 8.97 6.10 0.06
CA LYS A 228 7.56 6.45 -0.13
C LYS A 228 6.73 5.17 -0.14
N VAL A 229 5.78 5.08 0.79
CA VAL A 229 4.77 4.04 0.85
C VAL A 229 3.43 4.63 0.44
N SER A 230 2.75 4.01 -0.53
CA SER A 230 1.38 4.37 -0.92
C SER A 230 0.46 3.17 -0.73
N PHE A 231 -0.64 3.37 0.00
CA PHE A 231 -1.65 2.37 0.30
C PHE A 231 -3.00 2.77 -0.29
N SER A 232 -3.76 1.82 -0.83
CA SER A 232 -5.14 2.04 -1.24
C SER A 232 -6.03 0.82 -1.01
N ILE A 233 -7.29 1.10 -0.69
CA ILE A 233 -8.36 0.10 -0.57
C ILE A 233 -9.69 0.69 -1.07
N GLY A 234 -10.49 -0.13 -1.71
CA GLY A 234 -11.84 0.21 -2.14
C GLY A 234 -12.77 0.41 -0.95
N VAL A 235 -13.63 1.43 -1.00
CA VAL A 235 -14.54 1.73 0.12
C VAL A 235 -15.69 0.75 0.26
N LYS A 236 -15.87 -0.15 -0.71
CA LYS A 236 -16.78 -1.29 -0.66
C LYS A 236 -16.02 -2.61 -0.49
N SER A 237 -14.75 -2.57 -0.11
CA SER A 237 -13.94 -3.77 0.07
C SER A 237 -14.56 -4.67 1.14
N LYS A 238 -14.66 -5.96 0.82
CA LYS A 238 -15.08 -7.02 1.76
C LYS A 238 -13.90 -7.65 2.51
N ARG A 239 -12.69 -7.11 2.32
CA ARG A 239 -11.50 -7.57 3.03
C ARG A 239 -11.69 -7.41 4.53
N ASN A 240 -11.11 -8.33 5.28
CA ASN A 240 -11.22 -8.41 6.73
C ASN A 240 -9.83 -8.73 7.30
N LEU A 241 -9.38 -7.88 8.23
CA LEU A 241 -8.05 -7.95 8.81
C LEU A 241 -7.86 -9.24 9.63
N GLN A 242 -8.86 -9.64 10.42
CA GLN A 242 -8.82 -10.86 11.23
C GLN A 242 -8.66 -12.11 10.35
N LYS A 243 -9.37 -12.17 9.20
CA LYS A 243 -9.24 -13.27 8.24
C LYS A 243 -7.83 -13.33 7.65
N VAL A 244 -7.22 -12.19 7.36
CA VAL A 244 -5.83 -12.15 6.88
C VAL A 244 -4.87 -12.64 7.95
N PHE A 245 -4.98 -12.16 9.20
CA PHE A 245 -4.14 -12.68 10.29
C PHE A 245 -4.30 -14.18 10.47
N LYS A 246 -5.54 -14.69 10.53
CA LYS A 246 -5.83 -16.13 10.67
C LYS A 246 -5.19 -16.97 9.55
N ASN A 247 -5.19 -16.48 8.32
CA ASN A 247 -4.61 -17.21 7.18
C ASN A 247 -3.09 -17.43 7.30
N TYR A 248 -2.40 -16.55 8.03
CA TYR A 248 -0.94 -16.63 8.22
C TYR A 248 -0.54 -17.06 9.63
N SER A 249 -1.52 -17.23 10.52
CA SER A 249 -1.30 -17.68 11.88
C SER A 249 -1.43 -19.20 12.01
N GLY A 250 -0.72 -19.78 12.98
CA GLY A 250 -0.88 -21.18 13.41
C GLY A 250 -1.93 -21.34 14.51
N GLU A 251 -2.02 -22.55 15.08
CA GLU A 251 -2.94 -22.89 16.18
C GLU A 251 -2.77 -21.99 17.42
N ALA A 252 -1.54 -21.54 17.69
CA ALA A 252 -1.22 -20.63 18.79
C ALA A 252 -1.27 -19.13 18.38
N TYR A 253 -1.98 -18.78 17.30
CA TYR A 253 -2.08 -17.41 16.76
C TYR A 253 -0.76 -16.71 16.35
N GLY A 254 0.40 -17.35 16.52
CA GLY A 254 1.67 -16.83 16.03
C GLY A 254 1.77 -16.86 14.51
N PHE A 255 2.41 -15.86 13.91
CA PHE A 255 2.75 -15.83 12.48
C PHE A 255 3.76 -16.94 12.14
N THR A 256 3.24 -18.06 11.67
CA THR A 256 3.99 -19.29 11.41
C THR A 256 3.90 -19.74 9.97
N LYS A 257 3.10 -19.08 9.12
CA LYS A 257 2.94 -19.44 7.72
C LYS A 257 3.42 -18.32 6.82
N THR A 258 4.11 -18.65 5.73
CA THR A 258 4.45 -17.67 4.70
C THR A 258 4.26 -18.24 3.30
N ARG A 259 4.15 -17.35 2.30
CA ARG A 259 4.06 -17.71 0.88
C ARG A 259 5.08 -16.91 0.09
N VAL A 260 5.97 -17.62 -0.60
CA VAL A 260 7.05 -17.05 -1.40
C VAL A 260 6.79 -17.31 -2.88
N GLY A 261 6.69 -16.23 -3.67
CA GLY A 261 6.60 -16.31 -5.13
C GLY A 261 7.98 -16.62 -5.71
N VAL A 262 8.16 -17.84 -6.23
CA VAL A 262 9.45 -18.33 -6.75
C VAL A 262 9.89 -17.51 -7.98
N LYS A 263 8.94 -17.06 -8.80
CA LYS A 263 9.18 -16.18 -9.95
C LYS A 263 9.92 -14.87 -9.61
N LEU A 264 9.77 -14.36 -8.38
CA LEU A 264 10.45 -13.13 -7.94
C LEU A 264 11.97 -13.29 -7.71
N TYR A 265 12.47 -14.51 -7.88
CA TYR A 265 13.88 -14.89 -7.75
C TYR A 265 14.49 -15.36 -9.08
N GLU A 266 13.71 -15.35 -10.16
CA GLU A 266 14.17 -15.63 -11.52
C GLU A 266 15.02 -14.44 -12.01
N LEU A 267 16.32 -14.50 -11.74
CA LEU A 267 17.29 -13.49 -12.12
C LEU A 267 17.86 -13.82 -13.51
N SER A 268 17.20 -13.31 -14.56
CA SER A 268 17.69 -13.29 -15.96
C SER A 268 18.01 -14.63 -16.63
N SER A 269 17.84 -15.76 -15.97
CA SER A 269 18.09 -17.11 -16.50
C SER A 269 16.79 -17.81 -16.89
N GLU A 270 16.85 -18.71 -17.87
CA GLU A 270 15.69 -19.52 -18.31
C GLU A 270 15.22 -20.54 -17.25
N TYR A 271 16.04 -20.78 -16.23
CA TYR A 271 15.78 -21.70 -15.14
C TYR A 271 16.32 -21.16 -13.82
N ILE A 272 15.76 -21.63 -12.71
CA ILE A 272 16.17 -21.24 -11.37
C ILE A 272 17.26 -22.19 -10.86
N SER A 273 18.39 -21.62 -10.42
CA SER A 273 19.58 -22.38 -10.00
C SER A 273 19.57 -22.75 -8.52
N ARG A 274 20.53 -23.62 -8.12
CA ARG A 274 20.76 -24.00 -6.72
C ARG A 274 21.07 -22.82 -5.80
N SER A 275 21.82 -21.84 -6.28
CA SER A 275 22.13 -20.64 -5.48
C SER A 275 20.89 -19.77 -5.26
N GLN A 276 19.97 -19.72 -6.24
CA GLN A 276 18.67 -19.07 -6.06
C GLN A 276 17.77 -19.84 -5.08
N ALA A 277 17.79 -21.19 -5.10
CA ALA A 277 17.13 -22.00 -4.08
C ALA A 277 17.59 -21.61 -2.66
N ARG A 278 18.91 -21.58 -2.41
CA ARG A 278 19.44 -21.16 -1.10
C ARG A 278 18.98 -19.77 -0.69
N ARG A 279 18.93 -18.82 -1.63
CA ARG A 279 18.44 -17.46 -1.37
C ARG A 279 16.95 -17.44 -1.04
N ILE A 280 16.13 -18.24 -1.72
CA ILE A 280 14.70 -18.38 -1.41
C ILE A 280 14.54 -18.93 0.01
N MET A 281 15.25 -20.01 0.33
CA MET A 281 15.08 -20.74 1.59
C MET A 281 15.67 -20.04 2.81
N SER A 282 16.66 -19.16 2.64
CA SER A 282 17.27 -18.41 3.75
C SER A 282 16.25 -17.62 4.56
N GLY A 283 16.25 -17.74 5.88
CA GLY A 283 15.33 -17.01 6.77
C GLY A 283 13.93 -17.64 6.87
N LEU A 284 13.65 -18.71 6.13
CA LEU A 284 12.36 -19.41 6.18
C LEU A 284 12.27 -20.39 7.35
N GLU A 285 13.39 -20.68 8.03
CA GLU A 285 13.46 -21.51 9.24
C GLU A 285 12.63 -20.96 10.43
N LYS A 286 12.19 -19.70 10.34
CA LYS A 286 11.35 -19.02 11.34
C LYS A 286 9.85 -19.35 11.23
N PHE A 287 9.47 -20.07 10.18
CA PHE A 287 8.10 -20.45 9.88
C PHE A 287 7.91 -21.96 10.10
N LYS A 288 6.68 -22.36 10.40
CA LYS A 288 6.29 -23.77 10.46
C LYS A 288 5.81 -24.28 9.10
N HIS A 289 5.18 -23.41 8.31
CA HIS A 289 4.68 -23.77 6.97
C HIS A 289 5.10 -22.74 5.93
N VAL A 290 5.70 -23.21 4.85
CA VAL A 290 6.22 -22.39 3.76
C VAL A 290 5.56 -22.84 2.47
N THR A 291 4.71 -21.99 1.90
CA THR A 291 4.18 -22.21 0.56
C THR A 291 5.16 -21.64 -0.47
N LEU A 292 5.71 -22.48 -1.34
CA LEU A 292 6.49 -22.05 -2.51
C LEU A 292 5.56 -21.99 -3.72
N ASP A 293 5.32 -20.78 -4.23
CA ASP A 293 4.42 -20.53 -5.36
C ASP A 293 5.20 -20.45 -6.68
N PHE A 294 5.01 -21.46 -7.53
CA PHE A 294 5.67 -21.61 -8.82
C PHE A 294 4.89 -20.99 -9.98
N ARG A 295 3.86 -20.19 -9.71
CA ARG A 295 3.08 -19.53 -10.77
C ARG A 295 3.98 -18.71 -11.68
N GLY A 296 3.93 -19.01 -12.98
CA GLY A 296 4.69 -18.31 -14.01
C GLY A 296 6.18 -18.65 -14.05
N VAL A 297 6.63 -19.67 -13.31
CA VAL A 297 7.97 -20.25 -13.45
C VAL A 297 7.93 -21.28 -14.58
N LYS A 298 8.82 -21.16 -15.56
CA LYS A 298 8.88 -22.09 -16.70
C LYS A 298 9.47 -23.45 -16.32
N THR A 299 10.58 -23.44 -15.59
CA THR A 299 11.25 -24.64 -15.11
C THR A 299 12.19 -24.32 -13.93
N VAL A 300 12.67 -25.34 -13.24
CA VAL A 300 13.70 -25.23 -12.20
C VAL A 300 14.83 -26.21 -12.51
N GLY A 301 16.07 -25.87 -12.16
CA GLY A 301 17.19 -26.79 -12.33
C GLY A 301 17.15 -27.94 -11.33
N GLN A 302 17.78 -29.07 -11.65
CA GLN A 302 17.90 -30.20 -10.73
C GLN A 302 18.50 -29.78 -9.38
N GLY A 303 19.55 -28.97 -9.39
CA GLY A 303 20.17 -28.46 -8.16
C GLY A 303 19.26 -27.53 -7.34
N PHE A 304 18.24 -26.90 -7.94
CA PHE A 304 17.21 -26.19 -7.18
C PHE A 304 16.31 -27.18 -6.44
N ALA A 305 15.80 -28.19 -7.16
CA ALA A 305 14.87 -29.16 -6.57
C ALA A 305 15.53 -29.96 -5.45
N ASP A 306 16.77 -30.42 -5.68
CA ASP A 306 17.63 -31.09 -4.70
C ASP A 306 17.81 -30.26 -3.42
N GLU A 307 18.20 -28.99 -3.59
CA GLU A 307 18.46 -28.11 -2.46
C GLU A 307 17.20 -27.83 -1.63
N VAL A 308 16.06 -27.59 -2.28
CA VAL A 308 14.81 -27.23 -1.58
C VAL A 308 14.16 -28.45 -0.95
N PHE A 309 13.90 -29.50 -1.73
CA PHE A 309 13.00 -30.58 -1.35
C PHE A 309 13.71 -31.76 -0.69
N ARG A 310 15.04 -31.88 -0.84
CA ARG A 310 15.83 -32.93 -0.20
C ARG A 310 16.74 -32.35 0.88
N VAL A 311 17.70 -31.51 0.52
CA VAL A 311 18.74 -31.02 1.44
C VAL A 311 18.15 -30.12 2.53
N TRP A 312 17.45 -29.05 2.15
CA TRP A 312 16.92 -28.10 3.11
C TRP A 312 15.80 -28.71 3.96
N GLN A 313 14.89 -29.47 3.34
CA GLN A 313 13.81 -30.17 4.03
C GLN A 313 14.33 -31.20 5.04
N LYS A 314 15.39 -31.96 4.70
CA LYS A 314 16.05 -32.89 5.63
C LYS A 314 16.65 -32.17 6.84
N ASN A 315 17.21 -30.98 6.64
CA ASN A 315 17.79 -30.17 7.71
C ASN A 315 16.73 -29.43 8.56
N HIS A 316 15.48 -29.35 8.09
CA HIS A 316 14.38 -28.66 8.78
C HIS A 316 13.11 -29.54 8.81
N PRO A 317 13.16 -30.73 9.44
CA PRO A 317 12.09 -31.73 9.37
C PRO A 317 10.77 -31.25 10.00
N SER A 318 10.83 -30.30 10.95
CA SER A 318 9.66 -29.70 11.60
C SER A 318 8.93 -28.66 10.74
N ILE A 319 9.47 -28.30 9.58
CA ILE A 319 8.90 -27.28 8.68
C ILE A 319 8.27 -27.97 7.48
N THR A 320 7.04 -27.59 7.16
CA THR A 320 6.34 -28.10 5.97
C THR A 320 6.59 -27.18 4.78
N ILE A 321 7.23 -27.69 3.73
CA ILE A 321 7.27 -27.02 2.42
C ILE A 321 6.09 -27.50 1.58
N GLU A 322 5.26 -26.56 1.14
CA GLU A 322 4.13 -26.80 0.26
C GLU A 322 4.36 -26.16 -1.12
N PRO A 323 4.68 -26.94 -2.16
CA PRO A 323 4.77 -26.42 -3.51
C PRO A 323 3.37 -26.20 -4.10
N LYS A 324 3.08 -25.00 -4.62
CA LYS A 324 1.82 -24.63 -5.28
C LYS A 324 2.04 -24.09 -6.69
N ASN A 325 1.03 -24.24 -7.54
CA ASN A 325 1.02 -23.77 -8.93
C ASN A 325 2.20 -24.25 -9.78
N MET A 326 2.66 -25.50 -9.56
CA MET A 326 3.69 -26.12 -10.41
C MET A 326 3.11 -26.50 -11.78
N ASN A 327 3.88 -26.24 -12.83
CA ASN A 327 3.70 -26.87 -14.14
C ASN A 327 4.35 -28.27 -14.17
N ASP A 328 4.23 -28.98 -15.28
CA ASP A 328 4.71 -30.36 -15.40
C ASP A 328 6.23 -30.48 -15.28
N ASN A 329 6.99 -29.54 -15.87
CA ASN A 329 8.45 -29.51 -15.76
C ASN A 329 8.92 -29.36 -14.31
N VAL A 330 8.33 -28.41 -13.57
CA VAL A 330 8.66 -28.17 -12.16
C VAL A 330 8.25 -29.37 -11.29
N ARG A 331 7.08 -29.98 -11.58
CA ARG A 331 6.59 -31.16 -10.86
C ARG A 331 7.51 -32.36 -11.06
N PHE A 332 7.98 -32.58 -12.29
CA PHE A 332 8.94 -33.64 -12.61
C PHE A 332 10.23 -33.47 -11.80
N MET A 333 10.83 -32.28 -11.81
CA MET A 333 12.06 -32.00 -11.07
C MET A 333 11.88 -32.16 -9.56
N THR A 334 10.74 -31.71 -9.03
CA THR A 334 10.41 -31.81 -7.60
C THR A 334 10.26 -33.27 -7.16
N LYS A 335 9.48 -34.07 -7.89
CA LYS A 335 9.29 -35.50 -7.57
C LYS A 335 10.59 -36.28 -7.64
N ARG A 336 11.42 -35.99 -8.64
CA ARG A 336 12.74 -36.63 -8.78
C ARG A 336 13.61 -36.40 -7.55
N ALA A 337 13.72 -35.15 -7.08
CA ALA A 337 14.51 -34.83 -5.90
C ALA A 337 13.98 -35.43 -4.59
N GLN A 338 12.68 -35.75 -4.52
CA GLN A 338 12.08 -36.39 -3.33
C GLN A 338 12.27 -37.91 -3.30
N ASN A 339 12.53 -38.53 -4.45
CA ASN A 339 12.70 -39.97 -4.61
C ASN A 339 14.18 -40.40 -4.66
N GLU A 340 15.11 -39.44 -4.66
CA GLU A 340 16.57 -39.61 -4.50
C GLU A 340 16.95 -39.50 -3.02
#